data_AF-Q0SUZ3-F1
#
_entry.id   AF-Q0SUZ3-F1
#
_cell.length_a   1.000
_cell.length_b   1.000
_cell.length_c   1.000
_cell.angle_alpha   90.00
_cell.angle_beta   90.00
_cell.angle_gamma   90.00
#
_symmetry.space_group_name_H-M   'P 1'
#
loop_
_entity.id
_entity.type
_entity.pdbx_description
1 polymer ?
#
loop_
_entity_poly.entity_id
_entity_poly.type
_entity_poly.pdbx_seq_one_letter_code
_entity_poly.pdbx_strand_id
1 'polypeptide(L)'
;MRYFIQKNFQNELILRKDFLYEVLALWTIPHEYNCDFIVLNSIPLDYLDVCFILGHNYTVKNFINQNNIYEKHIVAITCDGSANFGDLKLKDKILYLPHQESNNLAPLLKGKLYGFNFDLTESEILLYNIPKSLPLSKKLELCFSKY
;
A
#
# COMPACT_ATOMS: atom_id res chain seq x y z
N MET A 1 -2.45 5.52 -10.57
CA MET A 1 -2.28 4.70 -9.37
C MET A 1 -3.24 3.53 -9.41
N ARG A 2 -2.71 2.37 -9.04
CA ARG A 2 -3.51 1.20 -8.68
C ARG A 2 -3.29 0.86 -7.20
N TYR A 3 -4.33 0.36 -6.56
CA TYR A 3 -4.25 -0.18 -5.21
C TYR A 3 -4.89 -1.56 -5.18
N PHE A 4 -4.09 -2.59 -4.93
CA PHE A 4 -4.54 -3.97 -4.82
C PHE A 4 -4.83 -4.31 -3.37
N ILE A 5 -6.01 -4.89 -3.11
CA ILE A 5 -6.46 -5.37 -1.80
C ILE A 5 -6.61 -6.89 -1.89
N GLN A 6 -5.85 -7.63 -1.11
CA GLN A 6 -6.10 -9.06 -0.95
C GLN A 6 -7.51 -9.26 -0.36
N LYS A 7 -8.29 -10.20 -0.90
CA LYS A 7 -9.71 -10.40 -0.55
C LYS A 7 -9.98 -10.70 0.93
N ASN A 8 -8.97 -11.16 1.67
CA ASN A 8 -9.07 -11.29 3.13
C ASN A 8 -9.36 -9.96 3.83
N PHE A 9 -9.01 -8.83 3.20
CA PHE A 9 -9.22 -7.46 3.67
C PHE A 9 -10.37 -6.76 2.91
N GLN A 10 -11.22 -7.49 2.17
CA GLN A 10 -12.30 -6.89 1.39
C GLN A 10 -13.34 -6.15 2.22
N ASN A 11 -13.49 -6.50 3.51
CA ASN A 11 -14.34 -5.80 4.47
C ASN A 11 -13.88 -4.34 4.70
N GLU A 12 -12.63 -4.02 4.38
CA GLU A 12 -12.08 -2.66 4.49
C GLU A 12 -12.26 -1.85 3.20
N LEU A 13 -12.79 -2.42 2.11
CA LEU A 13 -12.79 -1.80 0.77
C LEU A 13 -13.30 -0.36 0.76
N ILE A 14 -14.44 -0.09 1.41
CA ILE A 14 -15.03 1.26 1.47
C ILE A 14 -14.09 2.21 2.23
N LEU A 15 -13.59 1.77 3.37
CA LEU A 15 -12.70 2.56 4.22
C LEU A 15 -11.36 2.87 3.55
N ARG A 16 -10.84 1.92 2.76
CA ARG A 16 -9.62 2.11 1.94
C ARG A 16 -9.83 3.13 0.83
N LYS A 17 -11.00 3.15 0.20
CA LYS A 17 -11.33 4.19 -0.80
C LYS A 17 -11.38 5.58 -0.17
N ASP A 18 -12.04 5.71 0.98
CA ASP A 18 -12.14 6.98 1.71
C ASP A 18 -10.76 7.47 2.15
N PHE A 19 -9.93 6.57 2.68
CA PHE A 19 -8.54 6.86 3.05
C PHE A 19 -7.72 7.39 1.86
N LEU A 20 -7.80 6.72 0.71
CA LEU A 20 -7.06 7.16 -0.49
C LEU A 20 -7.53 8.52 -0.99
N TYR A 21 -8.82 8.81 -0.91
CA TYR A 21 -9.36 10.12 -1.25
C TYR A 21 -8.80 11.21 -0.32
N GLU A 22 -8.79 10.97 0.99
CA GLU A 22 -8.27 11.93 1.95
C GLU A 22 -6.78 12.22 1.78
N VAL A 23 -5.98 11.19 1.53
CA VAL A 23 -4.51 11.28 1.45
C VAL A 23 -4.03 11.81 0.10
N LEU A 24 -4.66 11.38 -1.00
CA LEU A 24 -4.18 11.60 -2.36
C LEU A 24 -5.12 12.46 -3.22
N ALA A 25 -6.30 12.82 -2.71
CA ALA A 25 -7.35 13.53 -3.46
C ALA A 25 -7.77 12.78 -4.75
N LEU A 26 -7.72 11.45 -4.72
CA LEU A 26 -8.05 10.59 -5.86
C LEU A 26 -9.27 9.73 -5.59
N TRP A 27 -10.25 9.83 -6.49
CA TRP A 27 -11.34 8.85 -6.55
C TRP A 27 -10.82 7.53 -7.08
N THR A 28 -11.37 6.42 -6.58
CA THR A 28 -11.03 5.08 -7.06
C THR A 28 -12.27 4.23 -7.35
N ILE A 29 -12.17 3.39 -8.38
CA ILE A 29 -13.21 2.44 -8.77
C ILE A 29 -12.71 1.00 -8.49
N PRO A 30 -13.47 0.19 -7.74
CA PRO A 30 -13.11 -1.20 -7.47
C PRO A 30 -13.44 -2.10 -8.67
N HIS A 31 -12.55 -3.05 -8.94
CA HIS A 31 -12.74 -4.15 -9.89
C HIS A 31 -12.18 -5.44 -9.31
N GLU A 32 -12.83 -6.56 -9.61
CA GLU A 32 -12.21 -7.87 -9.42
C GLU A 32 -10.97 -7.97 -10.31
N TYR A 33 -9.81 -8.32 -9.74
CA TYR A 33 -8.58 -8.50 -10.49
C TYR A 33 -8.30 -9.98 -10.77
N ASN A 34 -8.33 -10.81 -9.72
CA ASN A 34 -8.19 -12.26 -9.81
C ASN A 34 -8.85 -12.96 -8.61
N CYS A 35 -8.56 -14.25 -8.39
CA CYS A 35 -9.11 -14.99 -7.26
C CYS A 35 -8.72 -14.43 -5.89
N ASP A 36 -7.58 -13.73 -5.79
CA ASP A 36 -6.98 -13.31 -4.53
C ASP A 36 -7.09 -11.80 -4.28
N PHE A 37 -7.26 -10.98 -5.32
CA PHE A 37 -7.17 -9.53 -5.25
C PHE A 37 -8.35 -8.81 -5.90
N ILE A 38 -8.74 -7.70 -5.25
CA ILE A 38 -9.55 -6.61 -5.80
C ILE A 38 -8.59 -5.47 -6.13
N VAL A 39 -8.76 -4.80 -7.27
CA VAL A 39 -8.00 -3.60 -7.62
C VAL A 39 -8.88 -2.36 -7.54
N LEU A 40 -8.34 -1.31 -6.92
CA LEU A 40 -8.87 0.04 -6.95
C LEU A 40 -8.08 0.84 -7.99
N ASN A 41 -8.74 1.22 -9.09
CA ASN A 41 -8.17 2.04 -10.14
C ASN A 41 -8.47 3.51 -9.86
N SER A 42 -7.46 4.38 -9.88
CA SER A 42 -7.69 5.83 -9.69
C SER A 42 -8.38 6.48 -10.88
N ILE A 43 -9.05 7.61 -10.63
CA ILE A 43 -9.54 8.51 -11.67
C ILE A 43 -8.80 9.85 -11.51
N PRO A 44 -7.94 10.25 -12.48
CA PRO A 44 -7.52 9.49 -13.66
C PRO A 44 -6.57 8.33 -13.32
N LEU A 45 -6.50 7.32 -14.21
CA LEU A 45 -5.81 6.04 -13.96
C LEU A 45 -4.31 6.18 -13.67
N ASP A 46 -3.64 7.15 -14.29
CA ASP A 46 -2.18 7.29 -14.23
C ASP A 46 -1.75 8.64 -13.65
N TYR A 47 -2.61 9.29 -12.84
CA TYR A 47 -2.27 10.58 -12.22
C TYR A 47 -1.07 10.50 -11.28
N LEU A 48 -0.98 9.40 -10.53
CA LEU A 48 0.12 9.10 -9.63
C LEU A 48 0.78 7.78 -10.01
N ASP A 49 2.10 7.82 -10.14
CA ASP A 49 2.97 6.70 -10.52
C ASP A 49 3.31 5.80 -9.31
N VAL A 50 2.27 5.24 -8.68
CA VAL A 50 2.38 4.36 -7.52
C VAL A 50 1.38 3.21 -7.58
N CYS A 51 1.85 2.03 -7.18
CA CYS A 51 1.06 0.83 -6.96
C CYS A 51 1.10 0.48 -5.47
N PHE A 52 -0.04 0.52 -4.80
CA PHE A 52 -0.20 0.01 -3.44
C PHE A 52 -0.67 -1.45 -3.47
N ILE A 53 -0.17 -2.29 -2.57
CA ILE A 53 -0.56 -3.70 -2.47
C ILE A 53 -0.72 -4.06 -0.99
N LEU A 54 -1.96 -4.28 -0.56
CA LEU A 54 -2.31 -4.70 0.80
C LEU A 54 -2.55 -6.21 0.87
N GLY A 55 -1.87 -6.89 1.79
CA GLY A 55 -2.10 -8.31 2.02
C GLY A 55 -1.08 -8.96 2.95
N HIS A 56 -1.16 -10.28 3.05
CA HIS A 56 -0.16 -11.08 3.75
C HIS A 56 1.13 -11.22 2.93
N ASN A 57 2.27 -11.17 3.61
CA ASN A 57 3.62 -11.05 3.06
C ASN A 57 3.94 -12.00 1.89
N TYR A 58 3.73 -13.30 2.03
CA TYR A 58 4.00 -14.26 0.96
C TYR A 58 3.09 -14.06 -0.25
N THR A 59 1.81 -13.76 -0.03
CA THR A 59 0.84 -13.48 -1.10
C THR A 59 1.24 -12.21 -1.85
N VAL A 60 1.61 -11.15 -1.13
CA VAL A 60 2.05 -9.87 -1.71
C VAL A 60 3.37 -10.06 -2.48
N LYS A 61 4.36 -10.77 -1.92
CA LYS A 61 5.62 -11.05 -2.60
C LYS A 61 5.40 -11.86 -3.89
N ASN A 62 4.55 -12.88 -3.86
CA ASN A 62 4.19 -13.65 -5.04
C ASN A 62 3.48 -12.80 -6.09
N PHE A 63 2.55 -11.94 -5.66
CA PHE A 63 1.87 -11.01 -6.55
C PHE A 63 2.87 -10.11 -7.29
N ILE A 64 3.83 -9.51 -6.59
CA ILE A 64 4.86 -8.63 -7.18
C ILE A 64 5.73 -9.39 -8.19
N ASN A 65 6.11 -10.64 -7.90
CA ASN A 65 6.94 -11.44 -8.80
C ASN A 65 6.22 -11.89 -10.07
N GLN A 66 4.92 -12.14 -9.99
CA GLN A 66 4.15 -12.77 -11.07
C GLN A 66 3.41 -11.76 -11.96
N ASN A 67 3.22 -10.53 -11.49
CA ASN A 67 2.43 -9.53 -12.20
C ASN A 67 3.32 -8.41 -12.72
N ASN A 68 3.01 -7.93 -13.94
CA ASN A 68 3.64 -6.73 -14.47
C ASN A 68 3.03 -5.49 -13.78
N ILE A 69 3.77 -4.93 -12.83
CA ILE A 69 3.45 -3.64 -12.24
C ILE A 69 4.08 -2.58 -13.13
N TYR A 70 3.31 -1.67 -13.71
CA TYR A 70 3.87 -0.65 -14.60
C TYR A 70 4.39 0.57 -13.81
N GLU A 71 3.83 0.83 -12.63
CA GLU A 71 4.22 1.95 -11.79
C GLU A 71 5.67 1.82 -11.29
N LYS A 72 6.34 2.97 -11.15
CA LYS A 72 7.71 3.05 -10.64
C LYS A 72 7.79 2.79 -9.13
N HIS A 73 6.86 3.37 -8.38
CA HIS A 73 6.81 3.20 -6.93
C HIS A 73 5.86 2.06 -6.56
N ILE A 74 6.33 1.10 -5.77
CA ILE A 74 5.53 0.00 -5.22
C ILE A 74 5.49 0.16 -3.71
N VAL A 75 4.30 0.23 -3.12
CA VAL A 75 4.10 0.26 -1.67
C VAL A 75 3.41 -1.04 -1.26
N ALA A 76 4.16 -1.97 -0.69
CA ALA A 76 3.66 -3.24 -0.20
C ALA A 76 3.25 -3.09 1.27
N ILE A 77 1.96 -2.90 1.53
CA ILE A 77 1.39 -2.78 2.88
C ILE A 77 1.27 -4.19 3.45
N THR A 78 2.38 -4.65 4.03
CA THR A 78 2.56 -5.96 4.63
C THR A 78 3.74 -5.92 5.60
N CYS A 79 3.83 -6.91 6.48
CA CYS A 79 5.11 -7.24 7.10
C CYS A 79 6.08 -7.81 6.07
N ASP A 80 7.38 -7.69 6.33
CA ASP A 80 8.37 -8.54 5.67
C ASP A 80 8.32 -9.94 6.30
N GLY A 81 8.46 -9.99 7.62
CA GLY A 81 8.52 -11.20 8.43
C GLY A 81 9.67 -12.08 7.94
N SER A 82 9.31 -13.22 7.35
CA SER A 82 10.21 -14.18 6.70
C SER A 82 10.04 -14.25 5.19
N ALA A 83 9.34 -13.30 4.57
CA ALA A 83 9.16 -13.26 3.12
C ALA A 83 10.44 -12.81 2.40
N ASN A 84 11.30 -12.04 3.05
CA ASN A 84 12.56 -11.50 2.53
C ASN A 84 12.35 -10.66 1.27
N PHE A 85 11.66 -9.52 1.40
CA PHE A 85 11.40 -8.62 0.26
C PHE A 85 12.67 -8.04 -0.38
N GLY A 86 13.80 -7.99 0.35
CA GLY A 86 15.09 -7.56 -0.18
C GLY A 86 15.65 -8.42 -1.32
N ASP A 87 15.19 -9.67 -1.46
CA ASP A 87 15.59 -10.56 -2.57
C ASP A 87 14.86 -10.28 -3.89
N LEU A 88 13.86 -9.39 -3.89
CA LEU A 88 13.09 -9.09 -5.10
C LEU A 88 13.94 -8.33 -6.11
N LYS A 89 14.05 -8.88 -7.33
CA LYS A 89 14.76 -8.23 -8.44
C LYS A 89 13.81 -7.30 -9.20
N LEU A 90 13.66 -6.09 -8.70
CA LEU A 90 12.77 -5.07 -9.27
C LEU A 90 13.55 -4.09 -10.14
N LYS A 91 13.62 -4.34 -11.45
CA LYS A 91 14.34 -3.46 -12.38
C LYS A 91 13.62 -2.13 -12.53
N ASP A 92 14.34 -1.02 -12.30
CA ASP A 92 13.85 0.36 -12.46
C ASP A 92 12.63 0.73 -11.58
N LYS A 93 12.40 -0.02 -10.49
CA LYS A 93 11.33 0.25 -9.52
C LYS A 93 11.87 0.53 -8.14
N ILE A 94 11.04 1.15 -7.32
CA ILE A 94 11.35 1.42 -5.91
C ILE A 94 10.28 0.73 -5.06
N LEU A 95 10.71 -0.16 -4.16
CA LEU A 95 9.84 -0.83 -3.22
C LEU A 95 9.85 -0.10 -1.88
N TYR A 96 8.66 0.04 -1.30
CA TYR A 96 8.45 0.55 0.03
C TYR A 96 7.63 -0.47 0.82
N LEU A 97 8.02 -0.68 2.07
CA LEU A 97 7.22 -1.39 3.06
C LEU A 97 6.90 -0.42 4.21
N PRO A 98 5.81 -0.67 4.96
CA PRO A 98 5.59 -0.02 6.25
C PRO A 98 6.81 -0.14 7.16
N HIS A 99 6.94 0.75 8.13
CA HIS A 99 7.94 0.60 9.18
C HIS A 99 7.79 -0.76 9.84
N GLN A 100 8.91 -1.48 9.89
CA GLN A 100 8.99 -2.81 10.49
C GLN A 100 9.64 -2.67 11.87
N GLU A 101 9.13 -3.40 12.85
CA GLU A 101 9.80 -3.59 14.12
C GLU A 101 11.05 -4.49 13.97
N SER A 102 11.80 -4.69 15.06
CA SER A 102 13.04 -5.48 15.07
C SER A 102 12.87 -6.95 14.66
N ASN A 103 11.64 -7.46 14.65
CA ASN A 103 11.28 -8.81 14.21
C ASN A 103 10.72 -8.85 12.77
N ASN A 104 10.92 -7.78 11.98
CA ASN A 104 10.39 -7.62 10.62
C ASN A 104 8.86 -7.66 10.54
N LEU A 105 8.13 -7.34 11.62
CA LEU A 105 6.69 -7.21 11.59
C LEU A 105 6.26 -5.75 11.45
N ALA A 106 5.18 -5.53 10.70
CA ALA A 106 4.48 -4.25 10.65
C ALA A 106 3.20 -4.38 11.50
N PRO A 107 3.21 -3.96 12.77
CA PRO A 107 2.04 -4.08 13.62
C PRO A 107 0.90 -3.19 13.09
N LEU A 108 -0.32 -3.71 13.20
CA LEU A 108 -1.52 -2.91 12.99
C LEU A 108 -1.87 -2.19 14.28
N LEU A 109 -2.02 -0.88 14.19
CA LEU A 109 -2.48 -0.01 15.24
C LEU A 109 -4.00 0.04 15.22
N LYS A 110 -4.61 0.03 16.42
CA LYS A 110 -6.08 0.10 16.56
C LYS A 110 -6.60 1.41 15.98
N GLY A 111 -7.22 1.36 14.82
CA GLY A 111 -7.60 2.54 14.04
C GLY A 111 -8.47 3.53 14.81
N LYS A 112 -9.36 3.02 15.66
CA LYS A 112 -10.27 3.84 16.48
C LYS A 112 -9.54 4.82 17.41
N LEU A 113 -8.31 4.49 17.85
CA LEU A 113 -7.50 5.39 18.67
C LEU A 113 -6.96 6.59 17.88
N TYR A 114 -6.98 6.51 16.55
CA TYR A 114 -6.48 7.51 15.61
C TYR A 114 -7.57 8.08 14.71
N GLY A 115 -8.86 7.82 15.02
CA GLY A 115 -10.00 8.33 14.25
C GLY A 115 -10.37 7.51 13.01
N PHE A 116 -9.83 6.30 12.84
CA PHE A 116 -10.15 5.41 11.72
C PHE A 116 -11.09 4.27 12.12
N ASN A 117 -11.88 3.79 11.15
CA ASN A 117 -12.80 2.67 11.33
C ASN A 117 -12.19 1.30 10.95
N PHE A 118 -10.89 1.25 10.69
CA PHE A 118 -10.11 0.05 10.37
C PHE A 118 -8.69 0.20 10.91
N ASP A 119 -8.02 -0.91 11.12
CA ASP A 119 -6.66 -0.91 11.68
C ASP A 119 -5.63 -0.66 10.57
N LEU A 120 -4.58 0.08 10.92
CA LEU A 120 -3.61 0.66 9.99
C LEU A 120 -2.20 0.47 10.54
N THR A 121 -1.21 0.43 9.66
CA THR A 121 0.20 0.53 10.07
C THR A 121 0.55 1.97 10.48
N GLU A 122 1.62 2.12 11.25
CA GLU A 122 2.19 3.44 11.58
C GLU A 122 2.46 4.27 10.32
N SER A 123 3.04 3.65 9.29
CA SER A 123 3.34 4.31 8.01
C SER A 123 2.12 4.89 7.31
N GLU A 124 0.97 4.23 7.40
CA GLU A 124 -0.26 4.74 6.81
C GLU A 124 -0.83 5.91 7.62
N ILE A 125 -0.70 5.88 8.94
CA ILE A 125 -1.07 7.02 9.80
C ILE A 125 -0.14 8.22 9.54
N LEU A 126 1.15 8.00 9.36
CA LEU A 126 2.10 9.04 8.96
C LEU A 126 1.74 9.62 7.59
N LEU A 127 1.42 8.76 6.63
CA LEU A 127 1.00 9.17 5.29
C LEU A 127 -0.29 10.01 5.31
N TYR A 128 -1.22 9.72 6.22
CA TYR A 128 -2.43 10.52 6.40
C TYR A 128 -2.14 11.93 6.94
N ASN A 129 -1.17 12.05 7.86
CA ASN A 129 -0.88 13.30 8.56
C ASN A 129 0.17 14.19 7.86
N ILE A 130 0.88 13.66 6.86
CA ILE A 130 1.92 14.42 6.16
C ILE A 130 1.31 15.57 5.33
N PRO A 131 1.99 16.73 5.18
CA PRO A 131 1.45 17.85 4.40
C PRO A 131 1.01 17.45 2.99
N LYS A 132 -0.27 17.74 2.66
CA LYS A 132 -0.86 17.34 1.37
C LYS A 132 -0.14 17.95 0.16
N SER A 133 0.51 19.10 0.34
CA SER A 133 1.31 19.81 -0.68
C SER A 133 2.61 19.11 -1.07
N LEU A 134 3.10 18.15 -0.30
CA LEU A 134 4.34 17.46 -0.63
C LEU A 134 4.17 16.55 -1.85
N PRO A 135 5.19 16.46 -2.73
CA PRO A 135 5.20 15.49 -3.82
C PRO A 135 5.08 14.05 -3.28
N LEU A 136 4.41 13.19 -4.04
CA LEU A 136 4.19 11.79 -3.65
C LEU A 136 5.49 11.07 -3.27
N SER A 137 6.55 11.20 -4.08
CA SER A 137 7.84 10.57 -3.80
C SER A 137 8.40 10.95 -2.43
N LYS A 138 8.27 12.22 -2.03
CA LYS A 138 8.67 12.71 -0.71
C LYS A 138 7.78 12.19 0.41
N LYS A 139 6.48 12.07 0.17
CA LYS A 139 5.57 11.42 1.12
C LYS A 139 5.99 9.98 1.39
N LEU A 140 6.26 9.21 0.32
CA LEU A 140 6.67 7.81 0.45
C LEU A 140 8.01 7.66 1.18
N GLU A 141 9.02 8.49 0.86
CA GLU A 141 10.32 8.50 1.54
C GLU A 141 10.24 8.83 3.04
N LEU A 142 9.27 9.64 3.45
CA LEU A 142 9.10 10.06 4.85
C LEU A 142 8.24 9.10 5.67
N CYS A 143 7.30 8.40 5.04
CA CYS A 143 6.33 7.58 5.74
C CYS A 143 6.62 6.07 5.68
N PHE A 144 7.45 5.60 4.74
CA PHE A 144 7.71 4.18 4.53
C PHE A 144 9.20 3.88 4.45
N SER A 145 9.57 2.63 4.74
CA SER A 145 10.93 2.13 4.58
C SER A 145 11.18 1.72 3.14
N LYS A 146 12.23 2.26 2.53
CA LYS A 146 12.66 1.91 1.17
C LYS A 146 13.48 0.61 1.17
N TYR A 147 13.13 -0.32 0.30
CA TYR A 147 13.79 -1.62 0.08
C TYR A 147 14.53 -1.65 -1.26
#